data_AF-A0A392PF15-F1
#
_entry.id   AF-A0A392PF15-F1
#
_cell.length_a   1.000
_cell.length_b   1.000
_cell.length_c   1.000
_cell.angle_alpha   90.00
_cell.angle_beta   90.00
_cell.angle_gamma   90.00
#
_symmetry.space_group_name_H-M   'P 1'
#
loop_
_entity.id
_entity.type
_entity.pdbx_description
1 polymer ?
#
loop_
_entity_poly.entity_id
_entity_poly.type
_entity_poly.pdbx_seq_one_letter_code
_entity_poly.pdbx_strand_id
1 'polypeptide(L)'
;MFNLRRSQFVQVFNNSPDETAYFRMLLNRENISNAAVMIQPSLISYSFNSLPAPALLDVASIAADRILLLDSYFSVVIFHGMTIAQWRNLGYQNQPEHQAFAQLLRAPQDDAQAVIRDRFPVPRLVVCDQHGSQ
;
A
#
# COMPACT_ATOMS: atom_id res chain seq x y z
N MET A 1 8.88 -14.79 11.66
CA MET A 1 7.76 -15.67 12.10
C MET A 1 6.49 -14.94 12.55
N PHE A 2 6.54 -13.70 13.07
CA PHE A 2 5.33 -12.98 13.54
C PHE A 2 4.28 -12.73 12.45
N ASN A 3 4.69 -12.23 11.27
CA ASN A 3 3.74 -11.94 10.19
C ASN A 3 3.18 -13.22 9.55
N LEU A 4 4.03 -14.24 9.32
CA LEU A 4 3.61 -15.51 8.72
C LEU A 4 2.46 -16.19 9.49
N ARG A 5 2.56 -16.31 10.82
CA ARG A 5 1.51 -16.98 11.61
C ARG A 5 0.16 -16.26 11.62
N ARG A 6 0.15 -14.96 11.27
CA ARG A 6 -1.03 -14.09 11.18
C ARG A 6 -1.50 -13.89 9.74
N SER A 7 -0.72 -14.34 8.77
CA SER A 7 -1.03 -14.20 7.35
C SER A 7 -2.20 -15.09 6.93
N GLN A 8 -2.83 -14.73 5.82
CA GLN A 8 -3.89 -15.50 5.16
C GLN A 8 -3.45 -16.90 4.70
N PHE A 9 -2.15 -17.18 4.66
CA PHE A 9 -1.62 -18.52 4.36
C PHE A 9 -1.92 -19.52 5.48
N VAL A 10 -1.93 -19.05 6.73
CA VAL A 10 -2.12 -19.87 7.94
C VAL A 10 -3.50 -19.64 8.54
N GLN A 11 -3.90 -18.38 8.71
CA GLN A 11 -5.20 -17.99 9.26
C GLN A 11 -6.21 -17.79 8.12
N VAL A 12 -7.03 -18.82 7.87
CA VAL A 12 -7.94 -18.86 6.71
C VAL A 12 -9.30 -18.21 6.97
N PHE A 13 -9.60 -17.84 8.23
CA PHE A 13 -10.81 -17.11 8.56
C PHE A 13 -10.84 -15.75 7.83
N ASN A 14 -12.02 -15.29 7.42
CA ASN A 14 -12.27 -14.14 6.53
C ASN A 14 -11.84 -14.32 5.06
N ASN A 15 -11.39 -15.51 4.64
CA ASN A 15 -11.17 -15.84 3.24
C ASN A 15 -12.07 -17.00 2.82
N SER A 16 -12.49 -17.00 1.56
CA SER A 16 -13.11 -18.17 0.97
C SER A 16 -12.10 -19.32 0.79
N PRO A 17 -12.59 -20.58 0.66
CA PRO A 17 -11.72 -21.72 0.31
C PRO A 17 -10.90 -21.48 -0.96
N ASP A 18 -11.50 -20.85 -1.97
CA ASP A 18 -10.89 -20.58 -3.27
C ASP A 18 -9.78 -19.52 -3.16
N GLU A 19 -10.01 -18.41 -2.44
CA GLU A 19 -8.98 -17.40 -2.17
C GLU A 19 -7.80 -18.02 -1.40
N THR A 20 -8.08 -18.85 -0.40
CA THR A 20 -7.05 -19.55 0.36
C THR A 20 -6.19 -20.44 -0.54
N ALA A 21 -6.83 -21.22 -1.43
CA ALA A 21 -6.12 -22.06 -2.38
C ALA A 21 -5.26 -21.22 -3.34
N TYR A 22 -5.81 -20.11 -3.85
CA TYR A 22 -5.11 -19.18 -4.74
C TYR A 22 -3.87 -18.57 -4.09
N PHE A 23 -3.99 -18.04 -2.86
CA PHE A 23 -2.85 -17.44 -2.15
C PHE A 23 -1.75 -18.47 -1.89
N ARG A 24 -2.11 -19.67 -1.44
CA ARG A 24 -1.14 -20.74 -1.18
C ARG A 24 -0.47 -21.24 -2.47
N MET A 25 -1.21 -21.34 -3.57
CA MET A 25 -0.65 -21.71 -4.86
C MET A 25 0.44 -20.72 -5.29
N LEU A 26 0.16 -19.41 -5.18
CA LEU A 26 1.11 -18.38 -5.56
C LEU A 26 2.35 -18.36 -4.65
N LEU A 27 2.16 -18.49 -3.33
CA LEU A 27 3.30 -18.55 -2.38
C LEU A 27 4.28 -19.70 -2.70
N ASN A 28 3.78 -20.84 -3.16
CA ASN A 28 4.63 -22.00 -3.50
C ASN A 28 5.28 -21.91 -4.88
N ARG A 29 4.86 -20.98 -5.72
CA ARG A 29 5.36 -20.81 -7.10
C ARG A 29 6.30 -19.61 -7.24
N GLU A 30 6.14 -18.60 -6.40
CA GLU A 30 6.90 -17.36 -6.47
C GLU A 30 8.33 -17.47 -5.95
N ASN A 31 9.17 -16.52 -6.37
CA ASN A 31 10.54 -16.41 -5.89
C ASN A 31 10.60 -15.91 -4.44
N ILE A 32 11.80 -15.97 -3.84
CA ILE A 32 12.02 -15.60 -2.43
C ILE A 32 11.64 -14.14 -2.16
N SER A 33 11.98 -13.22 -3.07
CA SER A 33 11.69 -11.78 -2.90
C SER A 33 10.17 -11.53 -2.85
N ASN A 34 9.42 -12.13 -3.78
CA ASN A 34 7.97 -12.00 -3.84
C ASN A 34 7.29 -12.70 -2.65
N ALA A 35 7.75 -13.89 -2.28
CA ALA A 35 7.27 -14.60 -1.10
C ALA A 35 7.53 -13.82 0.21
N ALA A 36 8.65 -13.09 0.29
CA ALA A 36 8.94 -12.23 1.43
C ALA A 36 7.92 -11.08 1.55
N VAL A 37 7.59 -10.41 0.44
CA VAL A 37 6.57 -9.34 0.39
C VAL A 37 5.18 -9.87 0.71
N MET A 38 4.83 -11.07 0.23
CA MET A 38 3.58 -11.74 0.57
C MET A 38 3.43 -11.99 2.08
N ILE A 39 4.53 -12.37 2.75
CA ILE A 39 4.53 -12.71 4.18
C ILE A 39 4.62 -11.45 5.05
N GLN A 40 5.48 -10.51 4.64
CA GLN A 40 5.71 -9.24 5.31
C GLN A 40 5.58 -8.11 4.30
N PRO A 41 4.38 -7.53 4.17
CA PRO A 41 4.13 -6.41 3.28
C PRO A 41 5.08 -5.25 3.56
N SER A 42 5.53 -4.59 2.50
CA SER A 42 6.34 -3.37 2.62
C SER A 42 5.45 -2.14 2.73
N LEU A 43 5.86 -1.20 3.56
CA LEU A 43 5.18 0.08 3.74
C LEU A 43 6.17 1.21 3.45
N ILE A 44 5.82 2.11 2.53
CA ILE A 44 6.61 3.30 2.21
C ILE A 44 5.81 4.52 2.63
N SER A 45 6.46 5.46 3.30
CA SER A 45 5.84 6.72 3.73
C SER A 45 6.34 7.90 2.90
N TYR A 46 5.39 8.74 2.49
CA TYR A 46 5.62 9.98 1.74
C TYR A 46 5.14 11.14 2.61
N SER A 47 5.98 12.16 2.75
CA SER A 47 5.66 13.39 3.47
C SER A 47 6.32 14.58 2.78
N PHE A 48 5.94 15.80 3.16
CA PHE A 48 6.59 17.01 2.63
C PHE A 48 8.02 17.20 3.15
N ASN A 49 8.29 16.71 4.36
CA ASN A 49 9.51 17.02 5.10
C ASN A 49 10.61 15.97 4.92
N SER A 50 10.30 14.88 4.24
CA SER A 50 11.22 13.76 4.04
C SER A 50 11.05 13.13 2.67
N LEU A 51 12.15 12.60 2.14
CA LEU A 51 12.09 11.70 0.99
C LEU A 51 11.27 10.44 1.32
N PRO A 52 10.73 9.75 0.30
CA PRO A 52 10.06 8.46 0.51
C PRO A 52 10.97 7.49 1.24
N ALA A 53 10.46 6.94 2.36
CA ALA A 53 11.25 6.07 3.22
C ALA A 53 10.43 4.85 3.68
N PRO A 54 11.08 3.68 3.87
CA PRO A 54 10.43 2.53 4.47
C PRO A 54 9.91 2.87 5.88
N ALA A 55 8.66 2.51 6.14
CA ALA A 55 8.01 2.64 7.43
C ALA A 55 7.74 1.25 8.04
N LEU A 56 7.63 1.19 9.36
CA LEU A 56 7.23 -0.04 10.04
C LEU A 56 5.77 -0.34 9.77
N LEU A 57 5.42 -1.61 9.59
CA LEU A 57 4.04 -2.06 9.44
C LEU A 57 3.32 -2.05 10.81
N ASP A 58 3.10 -0.85 11.33
CA ASP A 58 2.53 -0.55 12.63
C ASP A 58 1.54 0.63 12.52
N VAL A 59 0.55 0.67 13.40
CA VAL A 59 -0.39 1.78 13.56
C VAL A 59 0.35 3.09 13.84
N ALA A 60 1.50 3.03 14.52
CA ALA A 60 2.34 4.20 14.76
C ALA A 60 2.85 4.89 13.48
N SER A 61 2.86 4.19 12.34
CA SER A 61 3.23 4.76 11.03
C SER A 61 2.08 5.55 10.38
N ILE A 62 0.86 5.41 10.87
CA ILE A 62 -0.32 6.13 10.36
C ILE A 62 -0.33 7.54 10.94
N ALA A 63 -0.21 8.54 10.07
CA ALA A 63 -0.24 9.95 10.43
C ALA A 63 -1.13 10.74 9.45
N ALA A 64 -1.72 11.84 9.94
CA ALA A 64 -2.67 12.64 9.16
C ALA A 64 -2.02 13.38 7.99
N ASP A 65 -0.74 13.70 8.11
CA ASP A 65 0.08 14.50 7.18
C ASP A 65 0.92 13.65 6.21
N ARG A 66 0.70 12.33 6.18
CA ARG A 66 1.49 11.39 5.36
C ARG A 66 0.62 10.61 4.39
N ILE A 67 1.23 10.20 3.29
CA ILE A 67 0.69 9.17 2.39
C ILE A 67 1.48 7.89 2.64
N LEU A 68 0.79 6.75 2.64
CA LEU A 68 1.40 5.44 2.78
C LEU A 68 1.14 4.62 1.52
N LEU A 69 2.17 3.95 1.01
CA LEU A 69 2.07 2.94 -0.02
C LEU A 69 2.36 1.58 0.62
N LEU A 70 1.33 0.76 0.75
CA LEU A 70 1.43 -0.63 1.19
C LEU A 70 1.50 -1.53 -0.04
N ASP A 71 2.51 -2.39 -0.08
CA ASP A 71 2.59 -3.47 -1.05
C ASP A 71 2.56 -4.82 -0.32
N SER A 72 1.50 -5.58 -0.55
CA SER A 72 1.24 -6.89 0.06
C SER A 72 1.31 -8.05 -0.93
N TYR A 73 1.99 -7.84 -2.07
CA TYR A 73 2.00 -8.73 -3.24
C TYR A 73 0.67 -8.77 -3.99
N PHE A 74 -0.44 -9.15 -3.35
CA PHE A 74 -1.75 -9.33 -3.98
C PHE A 74 -2.52 -8.02 -4.14
N SER A 75 -2.25 -7.05 -3.27
CA SER A 75 -2.79 -5.70 -3.37
C SER A 75 -1.72 -4.64 -3.12
N VAL A 76 -1.88 -3.53 -3.82
CA VAL A 76 -1.13 -2.30 -3.62
C VAL A 76 -2.11 -1.26 -3.11
N VAL A 77 -1.87 -0.70 -1.93
CA VAL A 77 -2.79 0.24 -1.28
C VAL A 77 -2.11 1.59 -1.12
N ILE A 78 -2.72 2.63 -1.69
CA ILE A 78 -2.36 4.02 -1.44
C ILE A 78 -3.32 4.57 -0.40
N PHE A 79 -2.80 4.87 0.78
CA PHE A 79 -3.55 5.40 1.90
C PHE A 79 -3.20 6.85 2.15
N HIS A 80 -4.20 7.74 2.15
CA HIS A 80 -4.03 9.15 2.45
C HIS A 80 -4.40 9.45 3.91
N GLY A 81 -3.48 10.06 4.65
CA GLY A 81 -3.79 10.64 5.97
C GLY A 81 -4.89 11.70 5.89
N MET A 82 -5.57 11.94 7.01
CA MET A 82 -6.73 12.83 7.06
C MET A 82 -6.47 14.23 6.48
N THR A 83 -5.34 14.86 6.83
CA THR A 83 -5.00 16.21 6.35
C THR A 83 -4.70 16.20 4.86
N ILE A 84 -3.99 15.19 4.37
CA ILE A 84 -3.71 15.02 2.93
C ILE A 84 -5.02 14.83 2.14
N ALA A 85 -5.92 13.99 2.63
CA ALA A 85 -7.22 13.76 2.00
C ALA A 85 -8.06 15.04 1.95
N GLN A 86 -8.09 15.82 3.04
CA GLN A 86 -8.76 17.12 3.09
C GLN A 86 -8.20 18.08 2.04
N TRP A 87 -6.87 18.24 1.98
CA TRP A 87 -6.22 19.11 0.99
C TRP A 87 -6.48 18.67 -0.45
N ARG A 88 -6.49 17.37 -0.72
CA ARG A 88 -6.81 16.81 -2.03
C ARG A 88 -8.26 17.14 -2.43
N ASN A 89 -9.19 17.02 -1.48
CA ASN A 89 -10.61 17.28 -1.72
C ASN A 89 -10.91 18.79 -1.90
N LEU A 90 -10.13 19.66 -1.24
CA LEU A 90 -10.17 21.11 -1.46
C LEU A 90 -9.53 21.53 -2.80
N GLY A 91 -8.88 20.61 -3.51
CA GLY A 91 -8.32 20.86 -4.84
C GLY A 91 -7.03 21.67 -4.83
N TYR A 92 -6.28 21.70 -3.72
CA TYR A 92 -5.02 22.45 -3.64
C TYR A 92 -4.01 22.02 -4.71
N GLN A 93 -3.99 20.74 -5.08
CA GLN A 93 -3.12 20.20 -6.13
C GLN A 93 -3.31 20.84 -7.52
N ASN A 94 -4.45 21.48 -7.77
CA ASN A 94 -4.73 22.15 -9.05
C ASN A 94 -4.23 23.61 -9.08
N GLN A 95 -3.83 24.15 -7.93
CA GLN A 95 -3.37 25.52 -7.81
C GLN A 95 -1.87 25.60 -8.13
N PRO A 96 -1.43 26.60 -8.91
CA PRO A 96 -0.03 26.73 -9.31
C PRO A 96 0.92 26.96 -8.12
N GLU A 97 0.40 27.48 -7.01
CA GLU A 97 1.14 27.72 -5.77
C GLU A 97 1.45 26.42 -5.00
N HIS A 98 0.73 25.33 -5.29
CA HIS A 98 0.80 24.07 -4.57
C HIS A 98 1.30 22.91 -5.45
N GLN A 99 2.20 23.19 -6.39
CA GLN A 99 2.83 22.17 -7.23
C GLN A 99 3.53 21.06 -6.43
N ALA A 100 4.13 21.39 -5.29
CA ALA A 100 4.75 20.41 -4.40
C ALA A 100 3.73 19.39 -3.87
N PHE A 101 2.48 19.80 -3.61
CA PHE A 101 1.42 18.89 -3.18
C PHE A 101 0.96 17.98 -4.32
N ALA A 102 0.84 18.50 -5.54
CA ALA A 102 0.55 17.70 -6.72
C ALA A 102 1.62 16.62 -6.96
N GLN A 103 2.90 16.97 -6.77
CA GLN A 103 4.01 16.02 -6.84
C GLN A 103 3.94 14.97 -5.73
N LEU A 104 3.63 15.37 -4.49
CA LEU A 104 3.47 14.45 -3.36
C LEU A 104 2.36 13.42 -3.61
N LEU A 105 1.23 13.82 -4.19
CA LEU A 105 0.12 12.91 -4.53
C LEU A 105 0.49 11.96 -5.69
N ARG A 106 1.34 12.40 -6.61
CA ARG A 106 1.74 11.63 -7.78
C ARG A 106 2.79 10.56 -7.47
N ALA A 107 3.77 10.87 -6.63
CA ALA A 107 4.86 9.95 -6.28
C ALA A 107 4.40 8.52 -5.91
N PRO A 108 3.46 8.31 -4.94
CA PRO A 108 3.01 6.96 -4.61
C PRO A 108 2.20 6.29 -5.74
N GLN A 109 1.59 7.06 -6.66
CA GLN A 109 0.91 6.51 -7.83
C GLN A 109 1.91 5.97 -8.84
N ASP A 110 2.97 6.73 -9.13
CA ASP A 110 4.01 6.31 -10.07
C ASP A 110 4.69 5.03 -9.55
N ASP A 111 5.01 4.96 -8.26
CA ASP A 111 5.59 3.77 -7.62
C ASP A 111 4.62 2.58 -7.61
N ALA A 112 3.33 2.81 -7.31
CA ALA A 112 2.31 1.76 -7.40
C ALA A 112 2.19 1.20 -8.83
N GLN A 113 2.22 2.06 -9.84
CA GLN A 113 2.16 1.65 -11.25
C GLN A 113 3.39 0.86 -11.67
N ALA A 114 4.58 1.20 -11.16
CA ALA A 114 5.79 0.42 -11.40
C ALA A 114 5.63 -1.02 -10.87
N VAL A 115 5.13 -1.17 -9.65
CA VAL A 115 4.85 -2.50 -9.05
C VAL A 115 3.80 -3.27 -9.84
N ILE A 116 2.71 -2.60 -10.24
CA ILE A 116 1.61 -3.22 -10.99
C ILE A 116 2.08 -3.74 -12.36
N ARG A 117 2.97 -3.03 -13.04
CA ARG A 117 3.47 -3.41 -14.37
C ARG A 117 4.41 -4.61 -14.34
N ASP A 118 5.23 -4.73 -13.31
CA ASP A 118 6.22 -5.79 -13.19
C ASP A 118 5.62 -7.10 -12.65
N ARG A 119 4.55 -7.01 -11.85
CA ARG A 119 4.01 -8.15 -11.11
C ARG A 119 2.99 -8.97 -11.88
N PHE A 120 3.14 -10.30 -11.80
CA PHE A 120 2.13 -11.26 -12.20
C PHE A 120 1.79 -12.22 -11.05
N PRO A 121 0.51 -12.47 -10.75
CA PRO A 121 -0.67 -11.83 -11.33
C PRO A 121 -0.78 -10.35 -10.90
N VAL A 122 -1.49 -9.56 -11.72
CA VAL A 122 -1.65 -8.12 -11.51
C VAL A 122 -2.29 -7.86 -10.14
N PRO A 123 -1.66 -7.07 -9.25
CA PRO A 123 -2.21 -6.79 -7.94
C PRO A 123 -3.40 -5.84 -8.03
N ARG A 124 -4.33 -5.98 -7.08
CA ARG A 124 -5.44 -5.03 -6.94
C ARG A 124 -4.91 -3.71 -6.40
N LEU A 125 -5.08 -2.62 -7.16
CA LEU A 125 -4.84 -1.27 -6.67
C LEU A 125 -6.03 -0.79 -5.85
N VAL A 126 -5.77 -0.33 -4.63
CA VAL A 126 -6.76 0.29 -3.74
C VAL A 126 -6.28 1.68 -3.37
N VAL A 127 -7.17 2.67 -3.47
CA VAL A 127 -6.90 4.03 -3.02
C VAL A 127 -7.93 4.38 -1.97
N CYS A 128 -7.48 4.72 -0.77
CA CYS A 128 -8.37 5.02 0.35
C CYS A 128 -7.84 6.18 1.20
N ASP A 129 -8.75 6.74 1.99
CA ASP A 129 -8.47 7.85 2.89
C ASP A 129 -8.67 7.39 4.34
N GLN A 130 -8.00 8.06 5.28
CA GLN A 130 -8.20 7.82 6.70
C GLN A 130 -9.67 8.08 7.10
N HIS A 131 -10.31 7.08 7.70
CA HIS A 131 -11.75 7.01 8.02
C HIS A 131 -12.69 6.80 6.82
N GLY A 132 -12.15 6.58 5.61
CA GLY A 132 -12.93 6.14 4.45
C GLY A 132 -13.09 4.61 4.42
N SER A 133 -14.19 4.12 3.83
CA SER A 133 -14.24 2.73 3.37
C SER A 133 -13.34 2.58 2.14
N GLN A 134 -12.70 1.42 2.02
CA GLN A 134 -11.99 1.01 0.80
C GLN A 134 -12.96 0.60 -0.30
#